data_AF-A0A9E5M0X7-F1
#
_entry.id   AF-A0A9E5M0X7-F1
#
_cell.length_a   1.000
_cell.length_b   1.000
_cell.length_c   1.000
_cell.angle_alpha   90.00
_cell.angle_beta   90.00
_cell.angle_gamma   90.00
#
_symmetry.space_group_name_H-M   'P 1'
#
loop_
_entity.id
_entity.type
_entity.pdbx_description
1 polymer ?
#
loop_
_entity_poly.entity_id
_entity_poly.type
_entity_poly.pdbx_seq_one_letter_code
_entity_poly.pdbx_strand_id
1 'polypeptide(L)'
;MASEVRANSLAELRKRKSVKWRKYPEDVIPLPVAEMDFPIAEPIKAALVDMINRSDTGYLGPFPELFEAFSNFAADKWNWKPETSHIRIATDVGVGVVEVLRTLIAPGEKVILNSPVYDNMWNWVN
;
A
#
# COMPACT_ATOMS: atom_id res chain seq x y z
N MET A 1 -15.27 -16.61 -4.97
CA MET A 1 -15.25 -15.16 -4.70
C MET A 1 -16.28 -14.87 -3.61
N ALA A 2 -15.99 -13.95 -2.69
CA ALA A 2 -16.99 -13.51 -1.72
C ALA A 2 -18.18 -12.90 -2.48
N SER A 3 -19.40 -13.35 -2.17
CA SER A 3 -20.62 -12.93 -2.90
C SER A 3 -21.02 -11.49 -2.60
N GLU A 4 -20.54 -10.91 -1.49
CA GLU A 4 -20.80 -9.53 -1.10
C GLU A 4 -19.70 -9.03 -0.14
N VAL A 5 -19.17 -7.82 -0.33
CA VAL A 5 -18.24 -7.16 0.61
C VAL A 5 -18.98 -5.98 1.23
N ARG A 6 -19.13 -5.98 2.56
CA ARG A 6 -19.83 -4.92 3.29
C ARG A 6 -18.87 -4.09 4.13
N ALA A 7 -19.11 -2.78 4.16
CA ALA A 7 -18.40 -1.91 5.08
C ALA A 7 -18.82 -2.23 6.52
N ASN A 8 -17.91 -2.01 7.46
CA ASN A 8 -18.22 -2.14 8.87
C ASN A 8 -19.18 -1.02 9.32
N SER A 9 -19.91 -1.23 10.41
CA SER A 9 -20.74 -0.17 11.00
C SER A 9 -19.87 0.98 11.52
N LEU A 10 -20.44 2.18 11.63
CA LEU A 10 -19.73 3.33 12.22
C LEU A 10 -19.23 3.03 13.63
N ALA A 11 -20.01 2.30 14.43
CA ALA A 11 -19.62 1.88 15.78
C ALA A 11 -18.36 0.99 15.78
N GLU A 12 -18.21 0.09 14.80
CA GLU A 12 -16.99 -0.71 14.64
C GLU A 12 -15.83 0.12 14.07
N LEU A 13 -16.10 1.00 13.11
CA LEU A 13 -15.10 1.85 12.49
C LEU A 13 -14.48 2.82 13.51
N ARG A 14 -15.27 3.36 14.44
CA ARG A 14 -14.79 4.21 15.56
C ARG A 14 -13.85 3.50 16.54
N LYS A 15 -13.83 2.16 16.56
CA LYS A 15 -12.85 1.40 17.36
C LYS A 15 -11.46 1.33 16.70
N ARG A 16 -11.34 1.70 15.42
CA ARG A 16 -10.06 1.64 14.69
C ARG A 16 -9.05 2.63 15.27
N LYS A 17 -7.77 2.29 15.09
CA LYS A 17 -6.65 3.09 15.60
C LYS A 17 -5.95 3.94 14.53
N SER A 18 -6.47 3.96 13.31
CA SER A 18 -5.89 4.72 12.21
C SER A 18 -6.17 6.21 12.31
N VAL A 19 -5.37 7.02 11.59
CA VAL A 19 -5.52 8.48 11.52
C VAL A 19 -6.92 8.85 11.04
N LYS A 20 -7.47 8.13 10.05
CA LYS A 20 -8.81 8.35 9.50
C LYS A 20 -9.86 8.40 10.60
N TRP A 21 -9.84 7.44 11.53
CA TRP A 21 -10.88 7.24 12.53
C TRP A 21 -10.57 7.87 13.90
N ARG A 22 -9.34 8.37 14.11
CA ARG A 22 -8.91 9.04 15.37
C ARG A 22 -8.73 10.54 15.29
N LYS A 23 -8.50 11.11 14.11
CA LYS A 23 -8.15 12.53 13.96
C LYS A 23 -9.34 13.48 14.13
N TYR A 24 -10.55 13.03 13.83
CA TYR A 24 -11.74 13.87 13.75
C TYR A 24 -12.68 13.64 14.94
N PRO A 25 -13.40 14.68 15.39
CA PRO A 25 -14.45 14.56 16.41
C PRO A 25 -15.49 13.47 16.12
N GLU A 26 -16.22 13.05 17.16
CA GLU A 26 -17.22 11.97 17.09
C GLU A 26 -18.41 12.29 16.17
N ASP A 27 -18.74 13.57 16.01
CA ASP A 27 -19.80 14.09 15.14
C ASP A 27 -19.38 14.26 13.67
N VAL A 28 -18.13 13.96 13.32
CA VAL A 28 -17.60 14.07 11.95
C VAL A 28 -17.39 12.69 11.33
N ILE A 29 -17.96 12.45 10.14
CA ILE A 29 -17.69 11.24 9.34
C ILE A 29 -16.44 11.48 8.48
N PRO A 30 -15.33 10.75 8.69
CA PRO A 30 -14.08 10.99 7.98
C PRO A 30 -14.06 10.34 6.59
N LEU A 31 -14.05 11.17 5.54
CA LEU A 31 -13.85 10.78 4.14
C LEU A 31 -12.48 11.12 3.47
N PRO A 32 -11.42 11.65 4.16
CA PRO A 32 -10.27 12.20 3.43
C PRO A 32 -9.13 11.20 3.16
N VAL A 33 -8.87 10.24 4.05
CA VAL A 33 -7.71 9.33 3.93
C VAL A 33 -8.08 8.16 3.02
N ALA A 34 -7.19 7.81 2.09
CA ALA A 34 -7.30 6.65 1.20
C ALA A 34 -7.10 5.31 1.95
N GLU A 35 -7.91 5.09 2.98
CA GLU A 35 -8.04 3.86 3.75
C GLU A 35 -9.49 3.38 3.65
N MET A 36 -9.67 2.08 3.38
CA MET A 36 -10.99 1.48 3.19
C MET A 36 -11.71 1.16 4.51
N ASP A 37 -13.04 1.26 4.50
CA ASP A 37 -13.90 0.91 5.65
C ASP A 37 -14.42 -0.54 5.59
N PHE A 38 -13.82 -1.34 4.71
CA PHE A 38 -14.10 -2.76 4.52
C PHE A 38 -13.15 -3.63 5.36
N PRO A 39 -13.55 -4.87 5.69
CA PRO A 39 -12.65 -5.84 6.29
C PRO A 39 -11.53 -6.24 5.31
N ILE A 40 -10.35 -6.51 5.85
CA ILE A 40 -9.26 -7.17 5.11
C ILE A 40 -9.75 -8.55 4.64
N ALA A 41 -9.32 -8.98 3.46
CA ALA A 41 -9.68 -10.29 2.92
C ALA A 41 -9.22 -11.43 3.86
N GLU A 42 -10.06 -12.46 3.99
CA GLU A 42 -9.81 -13.56 4.93
C GLU A 42 -8.45 -14.27 4.75
N PRO A 43 -7.96 -14.54 3.52
CA PRO A 43 -6.64 -15.14 3.34
C PRO A 43 -5.49 -14.31 3.91
N ILE A 44 -5.60 -12.97 3.87
CA ILE A 44 -4.59 -12.06 4.42
C ILE A 44 -4.63 -12.10 5.95
N LYS A 45 -5.83 -12.09 6.55
CA LYS A 45 -5.97 -12.21 8.02
C LYS A 45 -5.40 -13.54 8.51
N ALA A 46 -5.74 -14.64 7.84
CA ALA A 46 -5.26 -15.97 8.19
C ALA A 46 -3.73 -16.05 8.17
N ALA A 47 -3.08 -15.50 7.13
CA ALA A 47 -1.62 -15.44 7.05
C ALA A 47 -1.00 -14.64 8.21
N LEU A 48 -1.56 -13.48 8.54
CA LEU A 48 -1.06 -12.65 9.65
C LEU A 48 -1.24 -13.34 11.02
N VAL A 49 -2.38 -13.99 11.24
CA VAL A 49 -2.65 -14.73 12.48
C VAL A 49 -1.72 -15.95 12.62
N ASP A 50 -1.47 -16.67 11.53
CA ASP A 50 -0.51 -17.78 11.49
C ASP A 50 0.90 -17.33 11.87
N MET A 51 1.38 -16.20 11.32
CA MET A 51 2.67 -15.63 11.70
C MET A 51 2.76 -15.35 13.20
N ILE A 52 1.72 -14.74 13.78
CA ILE A 52 1.65 -14.46 15.23
C ILE A 52 1.69 -15.76 16.03
N ASN A 53 0.87 -16.75 15.67
CA ASN A 53 0.78 -18.02 16.38
C ASN A 53 2.11 -18.80 16.38
N ARG A 54 2.93 -18.63 15.35
CA ARG A 54 4.26 -19.26 15.25
C ARG A 54 5.40 -18.42 15.81
N SER A 55 5.12 -17.24 16.37
CA SER A 55 6.15 -16.25 16.76
C SER A 55 7.09 -15.87 15.60
N ASP A 56 6.53 -15.83 14.38
CA ASP A 56 7.24 -15.61 13.12
C ASP A 56 7.24 -14.13 12.74
N THR A 57 7.90 -13.32 13.57
CA THR A 57 7.93 -11.85 13.44
C THR A 57 9.36 -11.30 13.50
N GLY A 58 10.33 -12.07 13.01
CA GLY A 58 11.74 -11.71 12.95
C GLY A 58 12.09 -10.75 11.81
N TYR A 59 13.39 -10.58 11.55
CA TYR A 59 13.86 -9.78 10.41
C TYR A 59 13.42 -10.39 9.07
N LEU A 60 13.08 -9.51 8.12
CA LEU A 60 12.65 -9.89 6.77
C LEU A 60 13.77 -10.62 6.01
N GLY A 61 13.49 -11.84 5.55
CA GLY A 61 14.32 -12.58 4.60
C GLY A 61 14.00 -12.25 3.12
N PRO A 62 14.60 -12.96 2.16
CA PRO A 62 14.19 -12.88 0.75
C PRO A 62 12.80 -13.48 0.51
N PHE A 63 11.97 -12.84 -0.32
CA PHE A 63 10.63 -13.31 -0.73
C PHE A 63 10.49 -13.35 -2.27
N PRO A 64 11.23 -14.23 -2.98
CA PRO A 64 11.14 -14.32 -4.44
C PRO A 64 9.72 -14.65 -4.95
N GLU A 65 8.92 -15.36 -4.15
CA GLU A 65 7.53 -15.68 -4.44
C GLU A 65 6.64 -14.43 -4.60
N LEU A 66 7.00 -13.32 -3.95
CA LEU A 66 6.28 -12.05 -4.11
C LEU A 66 6.38 -11.52 -5.54
N PHE A 67 7.54 -11.71 -6.19
CA PHE A 67 7.78 -11.20 -7.54
C PHE A 67 6.99 -11.98 -8.58
N GLU A 68 6.96 -13.31 -8.45
CA GLU A 68 6.12 -14.17 -9.28
C GLU A 68 4.63 -13.90 -9.06
N ALA A 69 4.21 -13.70 -7.80
CA ALA A 69 2.83 -13.35 -7.48
C ALA A 69 2.41 -12.03 -8.13
N PHE A 70 3.27 -11.00 -8.10
CA PHE A 70 3.00 -9.74 -8.78
C PHE A 70 2.96 -9.89 -10.30
N SER A 71 3.92 -10.61 -10.89
CA SER A 71 3.97 -10.81 -12.36
C SER A 71 2.72 -11.51 -12.87
N ASN A 72 2.25 -12.55 -12.18
CA ASN A 72 1.01 -13.24 -12.53
C ASN A 72 -0.22 -12.36 -12.31
N PHE A 73 -0.30 -11.62 -11.19
CA PHE A 73 -1.39 -10.68 -10.95
C PHE A 73 -1.48 -9.62 -12.05
N ALA A 74 -0.36 -9.03 -12.45
CA ALA A 74 -0.29 -8.02 -13.50
C ALA A 74 -0.69 -8.61 -14.86
N ALA A 75 -0.29 -9.85 -15.16
CA ALA A 75 -0.69 -10.53 -16.38
C ALA A 75 -2.21 -10.75 -16.42
N ASP A 76 -2.78 -11.26 -15.33
CA ASP A 76 -4.22 -11.56 -15.25
C ASP A 76 -5.10 -10.30 -15.24
N LYS A 77 -4.65 -9.22 -14.58
CA LYS A 77 -5.45 -8.00 -14.40
C LYS A 77 -5.24 -6.96 -15.48
N TRP A 78 -4.02 -6.87 -16.01
CA TRP A 78 -3.60 -5.78 -16.88
C TRP A 78 -3.02 -6.27 -18.21
N ASN A 79 -2.99 -7.58 -18.45
CA ASN A 79 -2.37 -8.18 -19.63
C ASN A 79 -0.89 -7.76 -19.80
N TRP A 80 -0.20 -7.54 -18.67
CA TRP A 80 1.19 -7.13 -18.63
C TRP A 80 2.00 -8.11 -17.76
N LYS A 81 3.02 -8.74 -18.35
CA LYS A 81 3.86 -9.72 -17.66
C LYS A 81 5.27 -9.13 -17.42
N PRO A 82 5.53 -8.48 -16.28
CA PRO A 82 6.84 -7.94 -15.95
C PRO A 82 7.86 -9.07 -15.68
N GLU A 83 9.11 -8.84 -16.08
CA GLU A 83 10.23 -9.71 -15.73
C GLU A 83 10.57 -9.59 -14.24
N THR A 84 10.60 -10.72 -13.53
CA THR A 84 10.79 -10.74 -12.07
C THR A 84 12.18 -10.24 -11.65
N SER A 85 13.17 -10.37 -12.53
CA SER A 85 14.52 -9.79 -12.39
C SER A 85 14.54 -8.26 -12.28
N HIS A 86 13.50 -7.56 -12.76
CA HIS A 86 13.37 -6.10 -12.72
C HIS A 86 12.55 -5.60 -11.52
N ILE A 87 11.94 -6.49 -10.73
CA ILE A 87 11.11 -6.11 -9.59
C ILE A 87 11.99 -5.88 -8.36
N ARG A 88 11.68 -4.83 -7.59
CA ARG A 88 12.34 -4.49 -6.32
C ARG A 88 11.29 -4.17 -5.26
N ILE A 89 11.61 -4.41 -4.00
CA ILE A 89 10.76 -4.04 -2.85
C ILE A 89 11.17 -2.65 -2.39
N ALA A 90 10.18 -1.79 -2.18
CA ALA A 90 10.32 -0.53 -1.47
C ALA A 90 9.36 -0.53 -0.26
N THR A 91 9.69 0.22 0.78
CA THR A 91 8.86 0.32 1.99
C THR A 91 7.50 0.96 1.71
N ASP A 92 7.46 1.90 0.77
CA ASP A 92 6.26 2.52 0.24
C ASP A 92 6.56 3.19 -1.12
N VAL A 93 5.51 3.69 -1.77
CA VAL A 93 5.61 4.35 -3.08
C VAL A 93 6.49 5.61 -3.04
N GLY A 94 6.44 6.38 -1.96
CA GLY A 94 7.22 7.60 -1.81
C GLY A 94 8.71 7.33 -1.71
N VAL A 95 9.12 6.35 -0.92
CA VAL A 95 10.51 5.87 -0.89
C VAL A 95 10.93 5.38 -2.27
N GLY A 96 10.07 4.63 -2.97
CA GLY A 96 10.34 4.21 -4.35
C GLY A 96 10.62 5.39 -5.28
N VAL A 97 9.81 6.44 -5.23
CA VAL A 97 10.00 7.67 -6.04
C VAL A 97 11.32 8.34 -5.71
N VAL A 98 11.61 8.57 -4.43
CA VAL A 98 12.84 9.26 -3.98
C VAL A 98 14.09 8.50 -4.42
N GLU A 99 14.13 7.18 -4.26
CA GLU A 99 15.31 6.38 -4.62
C GLU A 99 15.51 6.27 -6.14
N VAL A 100 14.43 6.22 -6.92
CA VAL A 100 14.50 6.29 -8.38
C VAL A 100 15.09 7.64 -8.82
N LEU A 101 14.61 8.75 -8.26
CA LEU A 101 15.15 10.08 -8.57
C LEU A 101 16.63 10.19 -8.22
N ARG A 102 17.03 9.75 -7.02
CA ARG A 102 18.45 9.72 -6.60
C ARG A 102 19.36 8.91 -7.52
N THR A 103 18.81 7.89 -8.17
CA THR A 103 19.56 7.03 -9.10
C THR A 103 19.67 7.64 -10.50
N LEU A 104 18.62 8.32 -10.95
CA LEU A 104 18.48 8.73 -12.36
C LEU A 104 18.89 10.18 -12.64
N ILE A 105 18.85 11.07 -11.65
CA ILE A 105 19.10 12.50 -11.83
C ILE A 105 20.06 13.08 -10.78
N ALA A 106 20.70 14.19 -11.12
CA ALA A 106 21.54 14.96 -10.22
C ALA A 106 20.75 16.10 -9.54
N PRO A 107 21.17 16.58 -8.35
CA PRO A 107 20.60 17.77 -7.73
C PRO A 107 20.61 18.97 -8.69
N GLY A 108 19.45 19.61 -8.86
CA GLY A 108 19.26 20.74 -9.78
C GLY A 108 18.74 20.38 -11.17
N GLU A 109 18.69 19.08 -11.51
CA GLU A 109 17.97 18.62 -12.71
C GLU A 109 16.45 18.70 -12.53
N LYS A 110 15.71 18.69 -13.64
CA LYS A 110 14.28 19.01 -13.65
C LYS A 110 13.41 17.75 -13.68
N VAL A 111 12.35 17.75 -12.88
CA VAL A 111 11.28 16.74 -12.89
C VAL A 111 9.97 17.39 -13.36
N ILE A 112 9.20 16.70 -14.20
CA ILE A 112 7.89 17.16 -14.66
C ILE A 112 6.80 16.44 -13.86
N LEU A 113 5.86 17.20 -13.29
CA LEU A 113 4.65 16.69 -12.64
C LEU A 113 3.41 17.27 -13.33
N ASN A 114 2.39 16.43 -13.54
CA ASN A 114 1.12 16.86 -14.13
C ASN A 114 0.12 17.21 -13.02
N SER A 115 -0.14 18.51 -12.80
CA SER A 115 -1.08 18.97 -11.79
C SER A 115 -2.54 18.98 -12.29
N PRO A 116 -3.54 18.74 -11.41
CA PRO A 116 -3.40 18.36 -10.00
C PRO A 116 -2.88 16.92 -9.84
N VAL A 117 -2.01 16.73 -8.86
CA VAL A 117 -1.41 15.43 -8.51
C VAL A 117 -1.52 15.20 -7.00
N TYR A 118 -1.30 13.96 -6.55
CA TYR A 118 -1.17 13.66 -5.13
C TYR A 118 -0.15 14.60 -4.47
N ASP A 119 -0.59 15.33 -3.44
CA ASP A 119 0.15 16.44 -2.84
C ASP A 119 1.57 16.05 -2.42
N ASN A 120 1.76 14.83 -1.90
CA ASN A 120 3.06 14.38 -1.44
C ASN A 120 4.08 14.18 -2.58
N MET A 121 3.66 14.14 -3.84
CA MET A 121 4.60 14.15 -4.98
C MET A 121 5.48 15.39 -4.95
N TRP A 122 4.94 16.55 -4.57
CA TRP A 122 5.74 17.77 -4.41
C TRP A 122 6.81 17.61 -3.33
N ASN A 123 6.51 16.90 -2.24
CA ASN A 123 7.48 16.63 -1.17
C ASN A 123 8.56 15.61 -1.59
N TRP A 124 8.24 14.68 -2.49
CA TRP A 124 9.18 13.65 -2.93
C TRP A 124 10.15 14.12 -4.03
N VAL A 125 9.76 15.14 -4.81
CA VAL A 125 10.61 15.72 -5.87
C VAL A 125 11.44 16.92 -5.42
N ASN A 126 11.19 17.45 -4.22
CA ASN A 126 11.89 18.60 -3.64
C ASN A 126 13.30 18.25 -3.14
#